data_AF-A0A3D2JPZ2-F1
#
_entry.id   AF-A0A3D2JPZ2-F1
#
_cell.length_a   1.000
_cell.length_b   1.000
_cell.length_c   1.000
_cell.angle_alpha   90.00
_cell.angle_beta   90.00
_cell.angle_gamma   90.00
#
_symmetry.space_group_name_H-M   'P 1'
#
loop_
_entity.id
_entity.type
_entity.pdbx_description
1 polymer ?
#
loop_
_entity_poly.entity_id
_entity_poly.type
_entity_poly.pdbx_seq_one_letter_code
_entity_poly.pdbx_strand_id
1 'polypeptide(L)'
;MLNGVLVGFGIMLASLVIPVVHYVAAPVSPFVAGFIGSGIAKIDQDGIIKFGALTAVLMFIPALAVLILKFVIGVEEIFSIPTTWVMIIILVFIPYTWFGATVGAMGGYYIRRNQE
;
A
#
# COMPACT_ATOMS: atom_id res chain seq x y z
N MET A 1 -12.00 0.33 -11.72
CA MET A 1 -10.80 0.85 -11.01
C MET A 1 -11.00 0.96 -9.49
N LEU A 2 -11.95 1.78 -8.99
CA LEU A 2 -12.14 2.02 -7.55
C LEU A 2 -12.25 0.73 -6.71
N ASN A 3 -13.09 -0.22 -7.10
CA ASN A 3 -13.27 -1.48 -6.35
C ASN A 3 -11.95 -2.24 -6.15
N GLY A 4 -11.11 -2.30 -7.19
CA GLY A 4 -9.79 -2.96 -7.09
C GLY A 4 -8.81 -2.18 -6.21
N VAL A 5 -8.85 -0.84 -6.26
CA VAL A 5 -8.04 0.02 -5.40
C VAL A 5 -8.43 -0.19 -3.92
N LEU A 6 -9.73 -0.26 -3.62
CA LEU A 6 -10.23 -0.52 -2.27
C LEU A 6 -9.87 -1.92 -1.76
N VAL A 7 -9.94 -2.95 -2.62
CA VAL A 7 -9.49 -4.30 -2.25
C VAL A 7 -7.98 -4.31 -1.99
N GLY A 8 -7.18 -3.70 -2.85
CA GLY A 8 -5.73 -3.57 -2.65
C GLY A 8 -5.40 -2.85 -1.35
N PHE A 9 -6.10 -1.76 -1.05
CA PHE A 9 -5.97 -1.05 0.22
C PHE A 9 -6.31 -1.92 1.43
N GLY A 10 -7.41 -2.68 1.36
CA GLY A 10 -7.79 -3.63 2.42
C GLY A 10 -6.73 -4.71 2.68
N ILE A 11 -6.11 -5.25 1.63
CA ILE A 11 -4.99 -6.21 1.75
C ILE A 11 -3.81 -5.60 2.51
N MET A 12 -3.44 -4.37 2.18
CA MET A 12 -2.33 -3.68 2.85
C MET A 12 -2.66 -3.35 4.30
N LEU A 13 -3.88 -2.86 4.59
CA LEU A 13 -4.31 -2.61 5.97
C LEU A 13 -4.29 -3.88 6.82
N ALA A 14 -4.82 -4.99 6.30
CA ALA A 14 -4.78 -6.27 7.01
C ALA A 14 -3.32 -6.70 7.28
N SER A 15 -2.43 -6.51 6.30
CA SER A 15 -1.01 -6.86 6.43
C SER A 15 -0.26 -6.01 7.45
N LEU A 16 -0.71 -4.77 7.70
CA LEU A 16 -0.15 -3.90 8.72
C LEU A 16 -0.51 -4.32 10.15
N VAL A 17 -1.60 -5.05 10.38
CA VAL A 17 -2.11 -5.31 11.74
C VAL A 17 -1.66 -6.68 12.29
N ILE A 18 -1.28 -7.64 11.44
CA ILE A 18 -1.00 -9.02 11.89
C ILE A 18 0.44 -9.13 12.45
N PRO A 19 0.66 -9.25 13.78
CA PRO A 19 1.98 -9.04 14.40
C PRO A 19 3.05 -10.05 13.98
N VAL A 20 2.68 -11.32 13.80
CA VAL A 20 3.62 -12.41 13.49
C VAL A 20 4.13 -12.32 12.05
N VAL A 21 3.26 -11.94 11.11
CA VAL A 21 3.61 -11.89 9.68
C VAL A 21 3.92 -10.48 9.21
N HIS A 22 3.71 -9.44 10.03
CA HIS A 22 3.88 -8.03 9.65
C HIS A 22 5.20 -7.77 8.93
N TYR A 23 6.31 -8.30 9.45
CA TYR A 23 7.66 -8.08 8.91
C TYR A 23 7.87 -8.61 7.49
N VAL A 24 7.01 -9.52 7.03
CA VAL A 24 7.03 -10.05 5.65
C VAL A 24 5.82 -9.53 4.87
N ALA A 25 4.64 -9.59 5.47
CA ALA A 25 3.38 -9.20 4.87
C ALA A 25 3.35 -7.71 4.55
N ALA A 26 3.74 -6.83 5.47
CA ALA A 26 3.69 -5.39 5.21
C ALA A 26 4.58 -4.97 4.03
N PRO A 27 5.86 -5.40 3.93
CA PRO A 27 6.68 -5.12 2.75
C PRO A 27 6.16 -5.74 1.44
N VAL A 28 5.62 -6.96 1.48
CA VAL A 28 5.17 -7.68 0.27
C VAL A 28 3.76 -7.24 -0.16
N SER A 29 2.96 -6.74 0.76
CA SER A 29 1.54 -6.43 0.53
C SER A 29 1.27 -5.46 -0.62
N PRO A 30 2.08 -4.41 -0.92
CA PRO A 30 1.81 -3.55 -2.06
C PRO A 30 1.83 -4.31 -3.39
N PHE A 31 2.72 -5.29 -3.56
CA PHE A 31 2.80 -6.12 -4.76
C PHE A 31 1.59 -7.03 -4.88
N VAL A 32 1.21 -7.69 -3.79
CA VAL A 32 0.04 -8.59 -3.74
C VAL A 32 -1.25 -7.81 -3.96
N ALA A 33 -1.40 -6.65 -3.30
CA ALA A 33 -2.49 -5.71 -3.48
C ALA A 33 -2.59 -5.21 -4.93
N GLY A 34 -1.45 -4.86 -5.53
CA GLY A 34 -1.34 -4.51 -6.95
C GLY A 34 -1.85 -5.61 -7.87
N PHE A 35 -1.37 -6.84 -7.63
CA PHE A 35 -1.72 -8.01 -8.43
C PHE A 35 -3.21 -8.34 -8.35
N ILE A 36 -3.72 -8.55 -7.14
CA ILE A 36 -5.11 -8.96 -6.90
C ILE A 36 -6.08 -7.82 -7.24
N GLY A 37 -5.80 -6.61 -6.75
CA GLY A 37 -6.66 -5.45 -6.94
C GLY A 37 -6.78 -5.04 -8.42
N SER A 38 -5.68 -5.07 -9.17
CA SER A 38 -5.73 -4.79 -10.61
C SER A 38 -6.51 -5.84 -11.40
N GLY A 39 -6.47 -7.12 -10.97
CA GLY A 39 -7.25 -8.20 -11.55
C GLY A 39 -8.75 -8.01 -11.34
N ILE A 40 -9.15 -7.67 -10.12
CA ILE A 40 -10.56 -7.36 -9.79
C ILE A 40 -11.05 -6.15 -10.59
N ALA A 41 -10.22 -5.12 -10.72
CA ALA A 41 -10.56 -3.92 -11.47
C ALA A 41 -10.42 -4.07 -12.99
N LYS A 42 -9.94 -5.23 -13.49
CA LYS A 42 -9.63 -5.51 -14.91
C LYS A 42 -8.85 -4.37 -15.56
N ILE A 43 -7.76 -3.97 -14.90
CA ILE A 43 -6.90 -2.88 -15.37
C ILE A 43 -6.19 -3.29 -16.67
N ASP A 44 -6.26 -2.39 -17.65
CA ASP A 44 -5.54 -2.43 -18.93
C ASP A 44 -4.15 -1.78 -18.79
N GLN A 45 -3.37 -1.79 -19.88
CA GLN A 45 -1.98 -1.29 -19.86
C GLN A 45 -1.89 0.17 -19.40
N ASP A 46 -2.77 1.03 -19.90
CA ASP A 46 -2.76 2.47 -19.62
C ASP A 46 -3.21 2.77 -18.19
N GLY A 47 -4.03 1.91 -17.60
CA GLY A 47 -4.50 2.04 -16.23
C GLY A 47 -3.50 1.61 -15.15
N ILE A 48 -2.41 0.92 -15.47
CA ILE A 48 -1.47 0.34 -14.49
C ILE A 48 -0.86 1.40 -13.56
N ILE A 49 -0.30 2.47 -14.12
CA ILE A 49 0.36 3.53 -13.34
C ILE A 49 -0.67 4.28 -12.50
N LYS A 50 -1.84 4.59 -13.08
CA LYS A 50 -2.93 5.28 -12.39
C LYS A 50 -3.48 4.45 -11.24
N PHE A 51 -3.61 3.14 -11.43
CA PHE A 51 -4.02 2.20 -10.38
C PHE A 51 -3.04 2.26 -9.20
N GLY A 52 -1.74 2.08 -9.46
CA GLY A 52 -0.72 2.14 -8.41
C GLY A 52 -0.71 3.49 -7.67
N ALA A 53 -0.88 4.60 -8.39
CA ALA A 53 -0.92 5.94 -7.79
C ALA A 53 -2.13 6.10 -6.85
N LEU A 54 -3.32 5.68 -7.28
CA LEU A 54 -4.52 5.73 -6.44
C LEU A 54 -4.40 4.83 -5.20
N THR A 55 -3.82 3.65 -5.35
CA THR A 55 -3.53 2.74 -4.23
C THR A 55 -2.56 3.36 -3.23
N ALA A 56 -1.50 4.04 -3.69
CA ALA A 56 -0.56 4.74 -2.83
C ALA A 56 -1.19 5.94 -2.10
N VAL A 57 -2.08 6.68 -2.79
CA VAL A 57 -2.82 7.80 -2.18
C VAL A 57 -3.63 7.33 -0.97
N LEU A 58 -4.28 6.17 -1.05
CA LEU A 58 -5.02 5.64 0.11
C LEU A 58 -4.12 5.29 1.30
N MET A 59 -2.85 4.94 1.08
CA MET A 59 -1.91 4.69 2.17
C MET A 59 -1.47 5.94 2.93
N PHE A 60 -1.82 7.15 2.46
CA PHE A 60 -1.73 8.33 3.30
C PHE A 60 -2.68 8.27 4.49
N ILE A 61 -3.81 7.55 4.43
CA ILE A 61 -4.76 7.45 5.54
C ILE A 61 -4.09 6.86 6.80
N PRO A 62 -3.51 5.64 6.77
CA PRO A 62 -2.80 5.11 7.93
C PRO A 62 -1.55 5.94 8.29
N ALA A 63 -0.85 6.53 7.32
CA ALA A 63 0.29 7.40 7.61
C ALA A 63 -0.11 8.66 8.40
N LEU A 64 -1.19 9.33 7.99
CA LEU A 64 -1.75 10.49 8.70
C LEU A 64 -2.28 10.10 10.07
N ALA A 65 -2.89 8.92 10.22
CA ALA A 65 -3.32 8.42 11.52
C ALA A 65 -2.13 8.28 12.49
N VAL A 66 -1.01 7.73 12.04
CA VAL A 66 0.24 7.65 12.84
C VAL A 66 0.77 9.04 13.20
N LEU A 67 0.76 9.99 12.26
CA LEU A 67 1.19 11.37 12.52
C LEU A 67 0.29 12.08 13.55
N ILE A 68 -1.03 11.93 13.45
CA ILE A 68 -1.99 12.51 14.39
C ILE A 68 -1.78 11.90 15.79
N LEU A 69 -1.66 10.57 15.89
CA LEU A 69 -1.38 9.89 17.16
C LEU A 69 -0.09 10.40 17.81
N LYS A 70 0.95 10.64 17.01
CA LYS A 70 2.23 11.13 17.50
C LYS A 70 2.20 12.59 17.93
N PHE A 71 1.72 13.49 17.06
CA PHE A 71 1.88 14.94 17.24
C PHE A 71 0.70 15.63 17.93
N VAL A 72 -0.52 15.07 17.83
CA VAL A 72 -1.73 15.69 18.40
C VAL A 72 -2.07 15.06 19.74
N ILE A 73 -2.05 13.72 19.80
CA ILE A 73 -2.41 12.98 21.01
C ILE A 73 -1.19 12.88 21.97
N GLY A 74 0.01 13.17 21.48
CA GLY A 74 1.22 13.23 22.29
C GLY A 74 1.64 11.86 22.82
N VAL A 75 1.37 10.79 22.07
CA VAL A 75 1.70 9.45 22.53
C VAL A 75 3.18 9.16 22.33
N GLU A 76 4.00 9.67 23.24
CA GLU A 76 5.45 9.46 23.27
C GLU A 76 5.82 7.97 23.51
N GLU A 77 4.97 7.23 24.23
CA GLU A 77 5.22 5.84 24.65
C GLU A 77 4.85 4.76 23.62
N ILE A 78 3.93 5.01 22.66
CA ILE A 78 3.47 3.93 21.75
C ILE A 78 4.58 3.46 20.81
N PHE A 79 5.52 4.33 20.44
CA PHE A 79 6.49 3.98 19.41
C PHE A 79 7.95 4.00 19.87
N SER A 80 8.35 4.74 20.92
CA SER A 80 9.76 4.94 21.33
C SER A 80 10.74 5.30 20.18
N ILE A 81 10.23 5.53 18.97
CA ILE A 81 10.97 5.76 17.73
C ILE A 81 11.11 7.27 17.57
N PRO A 82 12.34 7.78 17.41
CA PRO A 82 12.56 9.20 17.20
C PRO A 82 11.70 9.77 16.06
N THR A 83 11.23 10.99 16.21
CA THR A 83 10.38 11.68 15.22
C THR A 83 10.97 11.67 13.82
N THR A 84 12.28 11.89 13.70
CA THR A 84 13.01 11.81 12.43
C THR A 84 12.80 10.48 11.71
N TRP A 85 12.87 9.36 12.44
CA TRP A 85 12.67 8.03 11.84
C TRP A 85 11.24 7.78 11.40
N VAL A 86 10.24 8.24 12.18
CA VAL A 86 8.83 8.14 11.77
C VAL A 86 8.58 8.90 10.47
N MET A 87 9.13 10.12 10.35
CA MET A 87 9.00 10.92 9.14
C MET A 87 9.67 10.25 7.93
N ILE A 88 10.88 9.71 8.10
CA ILE A 88 11.59 8.98 7.04
C ILE A 88 10.79 7.75 6.59
N ILE A 89 10.28 6.96 7.54
CA ILE A 89 9.48 5.76 7.23
C ILE A 89 8.27 6.15 6.39
N ILE A 90 7.51 7.16 6.80
CA ILE A 90 6.32 7.62 6.06
C ILE A 90 6.69 8.14 4.66
N LEU A 91 7.77 8.92 4.56
CA LEU A 91 8.23 9.49 3.30
C LEU A 91 8.67 8.41 2.29
N VAL A 92 9.26 7.31 2.76
CA VAL A 92 9.64 6.17 1.92
C VAL A 92 8.45 5.24 1.65
N PHE A 93 7.53 5.13 2.60
CA PHE A 93 6.41 4.19 2.54
C PHE A 93 5.46 4.47 1.37
N ILE A 94 5.13 5.74 1.11
CA ILE A 94 4.20 6.09 0.01
C ILE A 94 4.81 5.79 -1.37
N PRO A 95 6.03 6.25 -1.73
CA PRO A 95 6.68 5.86 -2.98
C PRO A 95 6.85 4.35 -3.12
N TYR A 96 7.15 3.66 -2.03
CA TYR A 96 7.26 2.21 -2.02
C TYR A 96 5.93 1.52 -2.31
N THR A 97 4.83 1.97 -1.70
CA THR A 97 3.49 1.48 -2.01
C THR A 97 3.16 1.69 -3.48
N TRP A 98 3.43 2.88 -4.01
CA TRP A 98 3.20 3.19 -5.43
C TRP A 98 3.94 2.20 -6.33
N PHE A 99 5.25 2.08 -6.11
CA PHE A 99 6.11 1.15 -6.85
C PHE A 99 5.58 -0.29 -6.80
N GLY A 100 5.36 -0.82 -5.60
CA GLY A 100 4.92 -2.20 -5.43
C GLY A 100 3.54 -2.46 -6.04
N ALA A 101 2.59 -1.55 -5.85
CA ALA A 101 1.25 -1.66 -6.43
C ALA A 101 1.29 -1.61 -7.97
N THR A 102 2.13 -0.74 -8.55
CA THR A 102 2.34 -0.65 -10.00
C THR A 102 2.98 -1.94 -10.55
N VAL A 103 4.02 -2.46 -9.91
CA VAL A 103 4.68 -3.71 -10.33
C VAL A 103 3.73 -4.90 -10.22
N GLY A 104 2.97 -4.99 -9.12
CA GLY A 104 1.95 -6.02 -8.94
C GLY A 104 0.86 -5.95 -10.01
N ALA A 105 0.36 -4.75 -10.30
CA ALA A 105 -0.65 -4.53 -11.33
C ALA A 105 -0.13 -4.90 -12.73
N MET A 106 1.12 -4.54 -13.02
CA MET A 106 1.81 -4.91 -14.25
C MET A 106 1.93 -6.44 -14.41
N GLY A 107 2.37 -7.14 -13.36
CA GLY A 107 2.43 -8.61 -13.37
C GLY A 107 1.06 -9.25 -13.60
N GLY A 108 0.02 -8.74 -12.94
CA GLY A 108 -1.36 -9.21 -13.15
C GLY A 108 -1.86 -8.99 -14.58
N TYR A 109 -1.59 -7.82 -15.16
CA TYR A 109 -1.95 -7.50 -16.55
C TYR A 109 -1.26 -8.45 -17.54
N TYR A 110 0.06 -8.64 -17.41
CA TYR A 110 0.83 -9.51 -18.31
C TYR A 110 0.40 -10.98 -18.29
N ILE A 111 -0.08 -11.48 -17.15
CA ILE A 111 -0.62 -12.84 -17.07
C ILE A 111 -1.98 -12.93 -17.78
N ARG A 112 -2.90 -12.00 -17.52
CA ARG A 112 -4.25 -12.03 -18.09
C ARG A 112 -4.24 -11.87 -19.61
N ARG A 113 -3.43 -10.95 -20.14
CA ARG A 113 -3.36 -10.71 -21.59
C ARG A 113 -2.87 -11.92 -22.40
N ASN A 114 -2.14 -12.84 -21.76
CA ASN A 114 -1.62 -14.05 -22.41
C ASN A 114 -2.65 -15.19 -22.39
N GLN A 115 -3.79 -15.00 -21.71
CA GLN A 115 -4.88 -15.98 -21.60
C GLN A 115 -6.07 -15.62 -22.51
N GLU A 116 -6.03 -14.46 -23.15
CA GLU A 116 -6.97 -14.00 -24.20
C GLU A 116 -6.40 -14.33 -25.59
#